data_AF-A0A5L4XQ59-F1
#
_entry.id   AF-A0A5L4XQ59-F1
#
_cell.length_a   1.000
_cell.length_b   1.000
_cell.length_c   1.000
_cell.angle_alpha   90.00
_cell.angle_beta   90.00
_cell.angle_gamma   90.00
#
_symmetry.space_group_name_H-M   'P 1'
#
loop_
_entity.id
_entity.type
_entity.pdbx_description
1 polymer ?
#
loop_
_entity_poly.entity_id
_entity_poly.type
_entity_poly.pdbx_seq_one_letter_code
_entity_poly.pdbx_strand_id
1 'polypeptide(L)'
;MKSINTKVIAIIAILMAMLIALFVTVEIFISKVNLSFKEINSISDRQELLYKNIINGERAGLTVRQLYIDINDKDALDILEATMKDFEVVRNKYRELSGGPANAANQSDKLLFIQNDILQGAKKGEKVTITDLEDLTPTWRSYRSVLEKRLEKLGEENLKANNNFASDISVLTIGFTVFIITIIILSSLILLISKSYLLKAIKSIE
;
A
#
# COMPACT_ATOMS: atom_id res chain seq x y z
N MET A 1 8.01 19.55 -57.44
CA MET A 1 6.85 19.44 -56.53
C MET A 1 6.70 18.06 -55.86
N LYS A 2 6.74 16.92 -56.57
CA LYS A 2 6.62 15.57 -55.96
C LYS A 2 7.61 15.32 -54.79
N SER A 3 8.88 15.70 -54.92
CA SER A 3 9.89 15.43 -53.86
C SER A 3 9.76 16.30 -52.62
N ILE A 4 9.13 17.48 -52.71
CA ILE A 4 8.90 18.37 -51.56
C ILE A 4 7.76 17.79 -50.71
N ASN A 5 6.67 17.35 -51.35
CA ASN A 5 5.56 16.69 -50.64
C ASN A 5 6.02 15.41 -49.94
N THR A 6 6.86 14.59 -50.58
CA THR A 6 7.42 13.38 -49.94
C THR A 6 8.28 13.70 -48.72
N LYS A 7 9.09 14.76 -48.76
CA LYS A 7 9.91 15.20 -47.61
C LYS A 7 9.07 15.76 -46.46
N VAL A 8 8.03 16.53 -46.76
CA VAL A 8 7.09 17.06 -45.76
C VAL A 8 6.32 15.92 -45.08
N ILE A 9 5.83 14.96 -45.85
CA ILE A 9 5.16 13.75 -45.32
C ILE A 9 6.10 12.94 -44.43
N ALA A 10 7.38 12.81 -44.80
CA ALA A 10 8.37 12.12 -43.97
C ALA A 10 8.61 12.83 -42.62
N ILE A 11 8.68 14.16 -42.60
CA ILE A 11 8.83 14.94 -41.36
C ILE A 11 7.61 14.75 -40.46
N ILE A 12 6.39 14.82 -41.01
CA ILE A 12 5.16 14.60 -40.25
C ILE A 12 5.10 13.17 -39.68
N ALA A 13 5.50 12.17 -40.47
CA ALA A 13 5.54 10.78 -40.03
C ALA A 13 6.55 10.55 -38.88
N ILE A 14 7.73 11.18 -38.95
CA ILE A 14 8.74 11.13 -37.87
C ILE A 14 8.18 11.77 -36.59
N LEU A 15 7.55 12.95 -36.71
CA LEU A 15 6.93 13.62 -35.56
C LEU A 15 5.82 12.79 -34.92
N MET A 16 4.94 12.15 -35.73
CA MET A 16 3.91 11.26 -35.20
C MET A 16 4.51 10.02 -34.53
N ALA A 17 5.52 9.39 -35.12
CA ALA A 17 6.19 8.23 -34.51
C ALA A 17 6.82 8.59 -33.16
N MET A 18 7.42 9.78 -33.04
CA MET A 18 7.96 10.29 -31.78
C MET A 18 6.87 10.54 -30.73
N LEU A 19 5.72 11.09 -31.12
CA LEU A 19 4.58 11.31 -30.22
C LEU A 19 3.97 9.99 -29.71
N ILE A 20 3.87 8.98 -30.59
CA ILE A 20 3.40 7.64 -30.18
C ILE A 20 4.39 7.00 -29.22
N ALA A 21 5.69 7.06 -29.52
CA ALA A 21 6.73 6.54 -28.65
C ALA A 21 6.74 7.24 -27.27
N LEU A 22 6.51 8.56 -27.24
CA LEU A 22 6.31 9.32 -26.01
C LEU A 22 5.16 8.75 -25.20
N PHE A 23 3.98 8.64 -25.82
CA PHE A 23 2.78 8.19 -25.14
C PHE A 23 2.97 6.81 -24.51
N VAL A 24 3.50 5.85 -25.28
CA VAL A 24 3.76 4.48 -24.80
C VAL A 24 4.77 4.48 -23.65
N THR A 25 5.84 5.27 -23.75
CA THR A 25 6.89 5.33 -22.74
C THR A 25 6.39 5.94 -21.44
N VAL A 26 5.61 7.02 -21.53
CA VAL A 26 4.98 7.68 -20.37
C VAL A 26 4.00 6.73 -19.69
N GLU A 27 3.17 6.00 -20.45
CA GLU A 27 2.25 5.00 -19.90
C GLU A 27 2.97 3.89 -19.14
N ILE A 28 4.08 3.37 -19.67
CA ILE A 28 4.89 2.35 -18.99
C ILE A 28 5.41 2.89 -17.65
N PHE A 29 5.96 4.10 -17.62
CA PHE A 29 6.50 4.68 -16.38
C PHE A 29 5.42 5.04 -15.37
N ILE A 30 4.30 5.63 -15.81
CA ILE A 30 3.13 5.90 -14.95
C ILE A 30 2.60 4.59 -14.36
N SER A 31 2.49 3.55 -15.19
CA SER A 31 2.06 2.22 -14.73
C SER A 31 2.99 1.68 -13.65
N LYS A 32 4.32 1.83 -13.82
CA LYS A 32 5.31 1.41 -12.82
C LYS A 32 5.17 2.17 -11.51
N VAL A 33 5.07 3.50 -11.55
CA VAL A 33 4.85 4.34 -10.37
C VAL A 33 3.55 3.96 -9.66
N ASN A 34 2.48 3.72 -10.41
CA ASN A 34 1.19 3.29 -9.86
C ASN A 34 1.27 1.92 -9.17
N LEU A 35 2.05 0.98 -9.69
CA LEU A 35 2.27 -0.31 -9.04
C LEU A 35 3.01 -0.15 -7.70
N SER A 36 4.10 0.63 -7.69
CA SER A 36 4.86 0.92 -6.48
C SER A 36 4.02 1.68 -5.43
N PHE A 37 3.16 2.60 -5.86
CA PHE A 37 2.21 3.28 -4.96
C PHE A 37 1.17 2.31 -4.37
N LYS A 38 0.61 1.41 -5.19
CA LYS A 38 -0.33 0.37 -4.71
C LYS A 38 0.33 -0.57 -3.71
N GLU A 39 1.61 -0.90 -3.92
CA GLU A 39 2.38 -1.72 -2.98
C GLU A 39 2.52 -1.03 -1.61
N ILE A 40 2.90 0.25 -1.59
CA ILE A 40 3.01 1.04 -0.35
C ILE A 40 1.67 1.10 0.39
N ASN A 41 0.58 1.40 -0.31
CA ASN A 41 -0.75 1.46 0.32
C ASN A 41 -1.15 0.10 0.90
N SER A 42 -0.90 -0.99 0.17
CA SER A 42 -1.18 -2.35 0.66
C SER A 42 -0.35 -2.71 1.90
N ILE A 43 0.90 -2.27 1.98
CA ILE A 43 1.72 -2.44 3.20
C ILE A 43 1.14 -1.62 4.35
N SER A 44 0.79 -0.35 4.11
CA SER A 44 0.19 0.54 5.11
C SER A 44 -1.12 -0.03 5.68
N ASP A 45 -2.03 -0.48 4.81
CA ASP A 45 -3.31 -1.08 5.23
C ASP A 45 -3.07 -2.30 6.14
N ARG A 46 -2.11 -3.15 5.79
CA ARG A 46 -1.75 -4.33 6.59
C ARG A 46 -1.12 -3.93 7.93
N GLN A 47 -0.29 -2.90 7.98
CA GLN A 47 0.29 -2.37 9.22
C GLN A 47 -0.81 -1.82 10.15
N GLU A 48 -1.74 -1.03 9.61
CA GLU A 48 -2.86 -0.47 10.38
C GLU A 48 -3.70 -1.58 11.03
N LEU A 49 -4.01 -2.64 10.29
CA LEU A 49 -4.78 -3.77 10.82
C LEU A 49 -4.03 -4.56 11.89
N LEU A 50 -2.71 -4.71 11.76
CA LEU A 50 -1.89 -5.33 12.80
C LEU A 50 -1.87 -4.48 14.08
N TYR A 51 -1.69 -3.16 13.96
CA TYR A 51 -1.76 -2.25 15.12
C TYR A 51 -3.12 -2.31 15.80
N LYS A 52 -4.22 -2.29 15.03
CA LYS A 52 -5.58 -2.44 15.58
C LYS A 52 -5.78 -3.76 16.32
N ASN A 53 -5.30 -4.87 15.76
CA ASN A 53 -5.32 -6.16 16.46
C ASN A 53 -4.53 -6.12 17.78
N ILE A 54 -3.38 -5.45 17.79
CA ILE A 54 -2.58 -5.32 19.01
C ILE A 54 -3.35 -4.54 20.09
N ILE A 55 -3.90 -3.39 19.71
CA ILE A 55 -4.68 -2.53 20.61
C ILE A 55 -5.90 -3.27 21.16
N ASN A 56 -6.63 -3.98 20.30
CA ASN A 56 -7.82 -4.75 20.71
C ASN A 56 -7.45 -5.88 21.67
N GLY A 57 -6.35 -6.58 21.44
CA GLY A 57 -5.85 -7.61 22.36
C GLY A 57 -5.47 -7.06 23.74
N GLU A 58 -4.75 -5.94 23.78
CA GLU A 58 -4.43 -5.26 25.05
C GLU A 58 -5.69 -4.76 25.77
N ARG A 59 -6.61 -4.12 25.04
CA ARG A 59 -7.86 -3.61 25.59
C ARG A 59 -8.71 -4.73 26.18
N ALA A 60 -8.86 -5.84 25.47
CA ALA A 60 -9.57 -7.01 26.00
C ALA A 60 -8.91 -7.55 27.27
N GLY A 61 -7.57 -7.67 27.29
CA GLY A 61 -6.82 -8.12 28.46
C GLY A 61 -6.98 -7.20 29.68
N LEU A 62 -6.97 -5.88 29.48
CA LEU A 62 -7.23 -4.90 30.55
C LEU A 62 -8.67 -5.00 31.06
N THR A 63 -9.63 -5.16 30.15
CA THR A 63 -11.05 -5.23 30.48
C THR A 63 -11.38 -6.50 31.26
N VAL A 64 -10.76 -7.64 30.93
CA VAL A 64 -10.87 -8.87 31.72
C VAL A 64 -10.32 -8.68 33.13
N ARG A 65 -9.19 -7.96 33.31
CA ARG A 65 -8.67 -7.64 34.65
C ARG A 65 -9.62 -6.74 35.44
N GLN A 66 -10.33 -5.83 34.77
CA GLN A 66 -11.37 -5.02 35.40
C GLN A 66 -12.52 -5.89 35.91
N LEU A 67 -13.00 -6.83 35.09
CA LEU A 67 -14.04 -7.79 35.48
C LEU A 67 -13.60 -8.76 36.61
N TYR A 68 -12.30 -9.02 36.73
CA TYR A 68 -11.73 -9.75 37.87
C TYR A 68 -11.82 -8.95 39.18
N ILE A 69 -11.66 -7.62 39.12
CA ILE A 69 -11.77 -6.73 40.28
C ILE A 69 -13.23 -6.51 40.66
N ASP A 70 -14.08 -6.18 39.67
CA ASP A 70 -15.51 -6.00 39.84
C ASP A 70 -16.28 -6.69 38.72
N ILE A 71 -16.90 -7.81 39.06
CA ILE A 71 -17.68 -8.62 38.12
C ILE A 71 -19.00 -7.94 37.70
N ASN A 72 -19.48 -6.96 38.47
CA ASN A 72 -20.74 -6.26 38.17
C ASN A 72 -20.52 -5.00 37.33
N ASP A 73 -19.28 -4.73 36.90
CA ASP A 73 -18.94 -3.62 36.02
C ASP A 73 -19.52 -3.85 34.61
N LYS A 74 -20.70 -3.28 34.39
CA LYS A 74 -21.42 -3.39 33.11
C LYS A 74 -20.68 -2.71 31.97
N ASP A 75 -19.98 -1.61 32.24
CA ASP A 75 -19.22 -0.88 31.23
C ASP A 75 -18.05 -1.73 30.76
N ALA A 76 -17.35 -2.40 31.68
CA ALA A 76 -16.30 -3.35 31.33
C ALA A 76 -16.85 -4.52 30.49
N LEU A 77 -18.02 -5.05 30.82
CA LEU A 77 -18.62 -6.14 30.05
C LEU A 77 -18.96 -5.71 28.61
N ASP A 78 -19.57 -4.53 28.44
CA ASP A 78 -19.90 -3.96 27.13
C ASP A 78 -18.64 -3.64 26.30
N ILE A 79 -17.59 -3.11 26.96
CA ILE A 79 -16.30 -2.85 26.31
C ILE A 79 -15.64 -4.14 25.85
N LEU A 80 -15.69 -5.21 26.65
CA LEU A 80 -15.10 -6.50 26.28
C LEU A 80 -15.79 -7.08 25.04
N GLU A 81 -17.12 -7.10 25.04
CA GLU A 81 -17.91 -7.58 23.91
C GLU A 81 -17.64 -6.79 22.62
N ALA A 82 -17.65 -5.45 22.70
CA ALA A 82 -17.34 -4.59 21.57
C ALA A 82 -15.91 -4.82 21.05
N THR A 83 -14.94 -4.90 21.96
CA THR A 83 -13.52 -5.11 21.61
C THR A 83 -13.30 -6.46 20.93
N MET A 84 -13.96 -7.53 21.40
CA MET A 84 -13.87 -8.85 20.79
C MET A 84 -14.46 -8.87 19.38
N LYS A 85 -15.61 -8.21 19.17
CA LYS A 85 -16.22 -8.09 17.85
C LYS A 85 -15.30 -7.34 16.88
N ASP A 86 -14.73 -6.22 17.32
CA ASP A 86 -13.77 -5.46 16.53
C ASP A 86 -12.50 -6.28 16.23
N PHE A 87 -12.00 -7.03 17.21
CA PHE A 87 -10.85 -7.93 17.03
C PHE A 87 -11.12 -8.97 15.93
N GLU A 88 -12.27 -9.64 15.96
CA GLU A 88 -12.63 -10.64 14.96
C GLU A 88 -12.71 -10.04 13.55
N VAL A 89 -13.36 -8.87 13.41
CA VAL A 89 -13.47 -8.16 12.13
C VAL A 89 -12.10 -7.77 11.58
N VAL A 90 -11.25 -7.15 12.42
CA VAL A 90 -9.92 -6.68 12.01
C VAL A 90 -9.01 -7.85 11.66
N ARG A 91 -9.05 -8.93 12.44
CA ARG A 91 -8.31 -10.17 12.17
C ARG A 91 -8.72 -10.79 10.83
N ASN A 92 -10.02 -10.91 10.55
CA ASN A 92 -10.52 -11.51 9.31
C ASN A 92 -10.11 -10.68 8.09
N LYS A 93 -10.26 -9.35 8.17
CA LYS A 93 -9.80 -8.44 7.11
C LYS A 93 -8.29 -8.55 6.86
N TYR A 94 -7.49 -8.65 7.92
CA TYR A 94 -6.05 -8.87 7.79
C TYR A 94 -5.72 -10.22 7.14
N ARG A 95 -6.46 -11.29 7.48
CA ARG A 95 -6.29 -12.63 6.90
C ARG A 95 -6.56 -12.62 5.39
N GLU A 96 -7.62 -11.97 4.95
CA GLU A 96 -7.98 -11.81 3.53
C GLU A 96 -6.89 -11.08 2.75
N LEU A 97 -6.34 -10.00 3.30
CA LEU A 97 -5.30 -9.22 2.63
C LEU A 97 -3.92 -9.89 2.62
N SER A 98 -3.65 -10.77 3.59
CA SER A 98 -2.29 -11.30 3.81
C SER A 98 -2.13 -12.76 3.35
N GLY A 99 -3.21 -13.46 3.01
CA GLY A 99 -3.17 -14.90 2.69
C GLY A 99 -2.57 -15.75 3.82
N GLY A 100 -2.76 -15.31 5.07
CA GLY A 100 -1.84 -15.59 6.18
C GLY A 100 -1.64 -17.08 6.55
N PRO A 101 -0.48 -17.44 7.13
CA PRO A 101 -0.16 -18.82 7.50
C PRO A 101 -0.99 -19.30 8.70
N ALA A 102 -1.33 -20.60 8.70
CA ALA A 102 -2.21 -21.26 9.67
C ALA A 102 -1.84 -21.01 11.15
N ASN A 103 -0.56 -20.88 11.48
CA ASN A 103 -0.10 -20.78 12.87
C ASN A 103 -0.59 -19.51 13.60
N ALA A 104 -0.70 -18.37 12.90
CA ALA A 104 -1.24 -17.17 13.53
C ALA A 104 -2.77 -17.23 13.67
N ALA A 105 -3.44 -17.95 12.77
CA ALA A 105 -4.87 -18.22 12.91
C ALA A 105 -5.12 -18.99 14.21
N ASN A 106 -4.37 -20.07 14.45
CA ASN A 106 -4.50 -20.91 15.65
C ASN A 106 -4.33 -20.13 16.96
N GLN A 107 -3.35 -19.22 17.05
CA GLN A 107 -3.13 -18.42 18.26
C GLN A 107 -4.24 -17.40 18.48
N SER A 108 -4.70 -16.72 17.42
CA SER A 108 -5.83 -15.79 17.51
C SER A 108 -7.15 -16.49 17.84
N ASP A 109 -7.38 -17.71 17.34
CA ASP A 109 -8.56 -18.51 17.66
C ASP A 109 -8.55 -18.93 19.13
N LYS A 110 -7.40 -19.37 19.64
CA LYS A 110 -7.24 -19.69 21.06
C LYS A 110 -7.51 -18.47 21.95
N LEU A 111 -7.02 -17.29 21.56
CA LEU A 111 -7.26 -16.06 22.32
C LEU A 111 -8.74 -15.69 22.34
N LEU A 112 -9.41 -15.71 21.18
CA LEU A 112 -10.85 -15.43 21.08
C LEU A 112 -11.69 -16.44 21.86
N PHE A 113 -11.30 -17.71 21.86
CA PHE A 113 -11.97 -18.74 22.64
C PHE A 113 -11.94 -18.43 24.13
N ILE A 114 -10.76 -18.13 24.69
CA ILE A 114 -10.60 -17.79 26.11
C ILE A 114 -11.40 -16.52 26.44
N GLN A 115 -11.29 -15.48 25.62
CA GLN A 115 -12.02 -14.23 25.83
C GLN A 115 -13.54 -14.43 25.80
N ASN A 116 -14.03 -15.29 24.90
CA ASN A 116 -15.45 -15.61 24.80
C ASN A 116 -15.94 -16.43 26.00
N ASP A 117 -15.17 -17.40 26.47
CA ASP A 117 -15.53 -18.18 27.65
C ASP A 117 -15.70 -17.25 28.87
N ILE A 118 -14.73 -16.35 29.08
CA ILE A 118 -14.78 -15.32 30.13
C ILE A 118 -15.99 -14.41 29.97
N LEU A 119 -16.26 -13.91 28.75
CA LEU A 119 -17.40 -13.03 28.48
C LEU A 119 -18.74 -13.72 28.77
N GLN A 120 -18.90 -14.98 28.34
CA GLN A 120 -20.14 -15.73 28.57
C GLN A 120 -20.33 -16.07 30.05
N GLY A 121 -19.26 -16.41 30.77
CA GLY A 121 -19.28 -16.60 32.22
C GLY A 121 -19.68 -15.32 32.94
N ALA A 122 -19.03 -14.20 32.63
CA ALA A 122 -19.34 -12.90 33.23
C ALA A 122 -20.79 -12.46 32.97
N LYS A 123 -21.33 -12.70 31.77
CA LYS A 123 -22.75 -12.46 31.44
C LYS A 123 -23.73 -13.27 32.31
N LYS A 124 -23.30 -14.42 32.82
CA LYS A 124 -24.08 -15.27 33.75
C LYS A 124 -23.83 -14.92 35.22
N GLY A 125 -22.97 -13.94 35.51
CA GLY A 125 -22.56 -13.57 36.86
C GLY A 125 -21.49 -14.49 37.47
N GLU A 126 -20.84 -15.32 36.65
CA GLU A 126 -19.70 -16.13 37.09
C GLU A 126 -18.48 -15.21 37.28
N LYS A 127 -17.77 -15.38 38.41
CA LYS A 127 -16.58 -14.55 38.69
C LYS A 127 -15.45 -14.91 37.74
N VAL A 128 -14.82 -13.89 37.17
CA VAL A 128 -13.51 -14.06 36.54
C VAL A 128 -12.50 -14.46 37.62
N THR A 129 -11.74 -15.50 37.35
CA THR A 129 -10.80 -16.12 38.28
C THR A 129 -9.36 -15.73 37.95
N ILE A 130 -8.43 -16.05 38.86
CA ILE A 130 -7.00 -15.88 38.57
C ILE A 130 -6.53 -16.82 37.47
N THR A 131 -7.12 -18.02 37.36
CA THR A 131 -6.82 -18.99 36.30
C THR A 131 -7.16 -18.42 34.92
N ASP A 132 -8.28 -17.70 34.79
CA ASP A 132 -8.64 -17.02 33.53
C ASP A 132 -7.56 -16.01 33.11
N LEU A 133 -6.99 -15.28 34.07
CA LEU A 133 -5.90 -14.33 33.82
C LEU A 133 -4.59 -15.02 33.46
N GLU A 134 -4.30 -16.15 34.11
CA GLU A 134 -3.12 -17.00 33.87
C GLU A 134 -3.18 -17.70 32.51
N ASP A 135 -4.37 -18.00 31.98
CA ASP A 135 -4.56 -18.54 30.64
C ASP A 135 -4.54 -17.45 29.55
N LEU A 136 -5.22 -16.33 29.82
CA LEU A 136 -5.34 -15.22 28.87
C LEU A 136 -4.00 -14.52 28.64
N THR A 137 -3.27 -14.18 29.70
CA THR A 137 -2.08 -13.31 29.60
C THR A 137 -0.96 -13.93 28.76
N PRO A 138 -0.54 -15.20 28.97
CA PRO A 138 0.48 -15.83 28.12
C PRO A 138 0.00 -16.05 26.69
N THR A 139 -1.28 -16.41 26.50
CA THR A 139 -1.87 -16.58 25.16
C THR A 139 -1.82 -15.27 24.38
N TRP A 140 -2.21 -14.16 25.02
CA TRP A 140 -2.11 -12.82 24.46
C TRP A 140 -0.66 -12.45 24.12
N ARG A 141 0.28 -12.61 25.06
CA ARG A 141 1.71 -12.30 24.83
C ARG A 141 2.30 -13.08 23.66
N SER A 142 1.96 -14.37 23.56
CA SER A 142 2.40 -15.23 22.45
C SER A 142 1.88 -14.73 21.11
N TYR A 143 0.59 -14.42 21.03
CA TYR A 143 -0.02 -13.88 19.82
C TYR A 143 0.54 -12.49 19.46
N ARG A 144 0.68 -11.61 20.44
CA ARG A 144 1.31 -10.28 20.28
C ARG A 144 2.71 -10.38 19.68
N SER A 145 3.55 -11.29 20.15
CA SER A 145 4.89 -11.51 19.60
C SER A 145 4.85 -11.88 18.12
N VAL A 146 3.86 -12.66 17.69
CA VAL A 146 3.66 -12.99 16.27
C VAL A 146 3.23 -11.75 15.45
N LEU A 147 2.39 -10.89 16.01
CA LEU A 147 1.99 -9.64 15.36
C LEU A 147 3.15 -8.64 15.24
N GLU A 148 3.95 -8.48 16.31
CA GLU A 148 5.11 -7.59 16.33
C GLU A 148 6.17 -8.00 15.31
N LYS A 149 6.49 -9.31 15.20
CA LYS A 149 7.40 -9.81 14.16
C LYS A 149 6.91 -9.54 12.74
N ARG A 150 5.58 -9.55 12.54
CA ARG A 150 4.97 -9.22 11.25
C ARG A 150 5.01 -7.73 10.96
N LEU A 151 4.80 -6.90 11.98
CA LEU A 151 4.95 -5.45 11.87
C LEU A 151 6.38 -5.07 11.51
N GLU A 152 7.38 -5.69 12.14
CA GLU A 152 8.80 -5.49 11.84
C GLU A 152 9.10 -5.82 10.37
N LYS A 153 8.68 -7.01 9.91
CA LYS A 153 8.83 -7.41 8.51
C LYS A 153 8.13 -6.45 7.54
N LEU A 154 6.91 -6.02 7.83
CA LEU A 154 6.21 -5.03 7.01
C LEU A 154 6.91 -3.67 7.04
N GLY A 155 7.58 -3.31 8.14
CA GLY A 155 8.42 -2.12 8.25
C GLY A 155 9.60 -2.15 7.28
N GLU A 156 10.30 -3.28 7.21
CA GLU A 156 11.38 -3.50 6.24
C GLU A 156 10.87 -3.46 4.78
N GLU A 157 9.74 -4.13 4.52
CA GLU A 157 9.07 -4.11 3.21
C GLU A 157 8.65 -2.67 2.84
N ASN A 158 8.13 -1.89 3.78
CA ASN A 158 7.73 -0.50 3.56
C ASN A 158 8.93 0.39 3.20
N LEU A 159 10.05 0.24 3.91
CA LEU A 159 11.28 0.99 3.59
C LEU A 159 11.76 0.68 2.17
N LYS A 160 11.75 -0.60 1.80
CA LYS A 160 12.13 -1.04 0.46
C LYS A 160 11.16 -0.50 -0.60
N ALA A 161 9.85 -0.58 -0.37
CA ALA A 161 8.82 -0.09 -1.29
C ALA A 161 8.90 1.42 -1.49
N ASN A 162 9.13 2.20 -0.42
CA ASN A 162 9.33 3.65 -0.51
C ASN A 162 10.60 4.01 -1.31
N ASN A 163 11.70 3.29 -1.10
CA ASN A 163 12.92 3.48 -1.88
C ASN A 163 12.69 3.16 -3.36
N ASN A 164 11.95 2.09 -3.67
CA ASN A 164 11.58 1.74 -5.04
C ASN A 164 10.70 2.82 -5.68
N PHE A 165 9.69 3.31 -4.96
CA PHE A 165 8.81 4.38 -5.44
C PHE A 165 9.56 5.69 -5.71
N ALA A 166 10.46 6.10 -4.80
CA ALA A 166 11.31 7.27 -5.01
C ALA A 166 12.22 7.09 -6.24
N SER A 167 12.77 5.89 -6.44
CA SER A 167 13.56 5.54 -7.62
C SER A 167 12.71 5.60 -8.90
N ASP A 168 11.50 5.05 -8.89
CA ASP A 168 10.59 5.05 -10.04
C ASP A 168 10.16 6.46 -10.44
N ILE A 169 9.85 7.33 -9.47
CA ILE A 169 9.58 8.75 -9.71
C ILE A 169 10.81 9.44 -10.31
N SER A 170 12.00 9.16 -9.78
CA SER A 170 13.24 9.78 -10.27
C SER A 170 13.52 9.36 -11.72
N VAL A 171 13.35 8.08 -12.04
CA VAL A 171 13.50 7.56 -13.41
C VAL A 171 12.46 8.17 -14.35
N LEU A 172 11.19 8.27 -13.93
CA LEU A 172 10.15 8.95 -14.70
C LEU A 172 10.52 10.41 -14.96
N THR A 173 11.00 11.13 -13.94
CA THR A 173 11.36 12.55 -14.03
C THR A 173 12.54 12.77 -14.97
N ILE A 174 13.60 11.96 -14.85
CA ILE A 174 14.76 12.01 -15.74
C ILE A 174 14.36 11.66 -17.17
N GLY A 175 13.59 10.58 -17.35
CA GLY A 175 13.09 10.15 -18.65
C GLY A 175 12.29 11.26 -19.34
N PHE A 176 11.37 11.89 -18.60
CA PHE A 176 10.56 13.00 -19.11
C PHE A 176 11.41 14.23 -19.45
N THR A 177 12.39 14.57 -18.61
CA THR A 177 13.30 15.70 -18.82
C THR A 177 14.15 15.52 -20.07
N VAL A 178 14.82 14.37 -20.22
CA VAL A 178 15.62 14.03 -21.40
C VAL A 178 14.77 14.06 -22.66
N PHE A 179 13.53 13.57 -22.58
CA PHE A 179 12.63 13.53 -23.71
C PHE A 179 12.16 14.94 -24.13
N ILE A 180 11.79 15.80 -23.19
CA ILE A 180 11.44 17.20 -23.49
C ILE A 180 12.61 17.92 -24.18
N ILE A 181 13.83 17.76 -23.66
CA ILE A 181 15.03 18.33 -24.25
C ILE A 181 15.22 17.82 -25.69
N THR A 182 14.99 16.53 -25.92
CA THR A 182 15.09 15.92 -27.25
C THR A 182 14.07 16.49 -28.23
N ILE A 183 12.82 16.69 -27.82
CA ILE A 183 11.79 17.35 -28.65
C ILE A 183 12.21 18.78 -29.00
N ILE A 184 12.71 19.56 -28.03
CA ILE A 184 13.13 20.95 -28.24
C ILE A 184 14.28 21.01 -29.27
N ILE A 185 15.28 20.14 -29.13
CA ILE A 185 16.43 20.06 -30.05
C ILE A 185 15.96 19.69 -31.46
N LEU A 186 15.12 18.66 -31.60
CA LEU A 186 14.62 18.20 -32.90
C LEU A 186 13.71 19.24 -33.57
N SER A 187 12.84 19.88 -32.81
CA SER A 187 11.98 20.96 -33.31
C SER A 187 12.82 22.14 -33.81
N SER A 188 13.87 22.52 -33.07
CA SER A 188 14.80 23.58 -33.46
C SER A 188 15.57 23.22 -34.74
N LEU A 189 16.04 21.98 -34.87
CA LEU A 189 16.69 21.47 -36.09
C LEU A 189 15.75 21.50 -37.30
N ILE A 190 14.51 21.06 -37.14
CA ILE A 190 13.50 21.10 -38.21
C ILE A 190 13.24 22.55 -38.65
N LEU A 191 13.10 23.48 -37.71
CA LEU A 191 12.92 24.90 -38.02
C LEU A 191 14.11 25.49 -38.79
N LEU A 192 15.34 25.17 -38.37
CA LEU A 192 16.56 25.60 -39.05
C LEU A 192 16.64 25.06 -40.49
N ILE A 193 16.35 23.77 -40.68
CA ILE A 193 16.33 23.13 -41.99
C ILE A 193 15.25 23.78 -42.87
N SER A 194 14.03 23.94 -42.36
CA SER A 194 12.92 24.58 -43.08
C SER A 194 13.25 26.00 -43.52
N LYS A 195 13.86 26.81 -42.63
CA LYS A 195 14.33 28.17 -42.95
C LYS A 195 15.37 28.17 -44.09
N SER A 196 16.33 27.25 -44.03
CA SER A 196 17.36 27.10 -45.08
C SER A 196 16.77 26.70 -46.44
N TYR A 197 15.79 25.79 -46.43
CA TYR A 197 15.07 25.39 -47.64
C TYR A 197 14.24 26.53 -48.24
N LEU A 198 13.52 27.29 -47.41
CA LEU A 198 12.75 28.46 -47.85
C LEU A 198 13.65 29.52 -48.51
N LEU A 199 14.80 29.81 -47.89
CA LEU A 199 15.79 30.74 -48.44
C LEU A 199 16.35 30.25 -49.79
N LYS A 200 16.65 28.95 -49.92
CA LYS A 200 17.10 28.37 -51.20
C LYS A 200 16.00 28.40 -52.27
N ALA A 201 14.75 28.19 -51.90
CA ALA A 201 13.63 28.26 -52.82
C ALA A 201 13.38 29.68 -53.34
N ILE A 202 13.49 30.70 -52.48
CA ILE A 202 13.37 32.12 -52.88
C ILE A 202 14.50 32.46 -53.87
N LYS A 203 15.75 32.10 -53.54
CA LYS A 203 16.92 32.32 -54.42
C LYS A 203 16.89 31.55 -55.74
N SER A 204 16.05 30.51 -55.89
CA SER A 204 15.91 29.80 -57.16
C SER A 204 14.75 30.33 -58.02
N ILE A 205 13.99 31.30 -57.50
CA ILE A 205 12.91 31.99 -58.21
C ILE A 205 13.41 33.34 -58.74
N GLU A 206 14.34 33.99 -58.03
CA GLU A 206 15.22 35.04 -58.57
C GLU A 206 16.16 34.50 -59.66
#